data_AF-A0A1M6RLJ8-F1
#
_entry.id   AF-A0A1M6RLJ8-F1
#
_cell.length_a   1.000
_cell.length_b   1.000
_cell.length_c   1.000
_cell.angle_alpha   90.00
_cell.angle_beta   90.00
_cell.angle_gamma   90.00
#
_symmetry.space_group_name_H-M   'P 1'
#
loop_
_entity.id
_entity.type
_entity.pdbx_description
1 polymer ?
#
loop_
_entity_poly.entity_id
_entity_poly.type
_entity_poly.pdbx_seq_one_letter_code
_entity_poly.pdbx_strand_id
1 'polypeptide(L)'
;MLNVIKVIYKNPIGKTFLGLIFAFLFGISALSLSIAFNEQLGIIDTPYNIKETYKFHNWTINFDYLTIEFPKGGYVIPGYHNDRIASLLIIAEGTATFKATDTFKKVSSYQFPIVLEISEMVLPIHHEDFERLKGDTIFIQEEITYPLNYLEEKIESVKSLLYKGNILGLNRIIPPSPRSVMIKFNSPLEGEINYWEDEKIVFNSKEINYSFNHAIGEKLYPLPYTLQINLLYNFLLLLAFLGLIAFLTTDFDYDKKQINYLDKNSSLIHLLVFTVYSLGVKWLSFYYHLEIAIQGILYLIPVLYLSYWVIIAKVPLTDFGITSKKIIKSIFVPIVIFYLLFISTTFQLIPENSYTTTSLFSILLVILLQQIIFRGFIQFTLETFLGKWPGIIITSSILAAFYLITPLQNNHNTVLTFFSYWSISLIITYSYHRTRNIITPLTLILLLNLFVSHLY
;
A
#
# COMPACT_ATOMS: atom_id res chain seq x y z
N MET A 1 18.55 -29.30 -23.79
CA MET A 1 17.96 -28.02 -23.34
C MET A 1 19.00 -27.00 -22.84
N LEU A 2 19.89 -27.35 -21.90
CA LEU A 2 20.90 -26.44 -21.33
C LEU A 2 21.87 -25.79 -22.34
N ASN A 3 22.28 -26.51 -23.40
CA ASN A 3 23.17 -25.94 -24.42
C ASN A 3 22.47 -24.87 -25.29
N VAL A 4 21.18 -25.05 -25.59
CA VAL A 4 20.37 -24.06 -26.33
C VAL A 4 20.21 -22.79 -25.49
N ILE A 5 19.95 -22.94 -24.18
CA ILE A 5 19.88 -21.81 -23.25
C ILE A 5 21.20 -21.05 -23.20
N LYS A 6 22.35 -21.76 -23.14
CA LYS A 6 23.67 -21.12 -23.18
C LYS A 6 23.92 -20.34 -24.48
N VAL A 7 23.48 -20.85 -25.62
CA VAL A 7 23.64 -20.17 -26.93
C VAL A 7 22.75 -18.92 -26.98
N ILE A 8 21.48 -19.04 -26.58
CA ILE A 8 20.54 -17.90 -26.49
C ILE A 8 21.08 -16.83 -25.53
N TYR A 9 21.67 -17.24 -24.40
CA TYR A 9 22.21 -16.32 -23.41
C TYR A 9 23.54 -15.66 -23.84
N LYS A 10 24.24 -16.18 -24.86
CA LYS A 10 25.40 -15.49 -25.44
C LYS A 10 24.99 -14.45 -26.49
N ASN A 11 23.85 -14.65 -27.14
CA ASN A 11 23.34 -13.74 -28.16
C ASN A 11 22.57 -12.57 -27.51
N PRO A 12 22.94 -11.29 -27.76
CA PRO A 12 22.20 -10.14 -27.23
C PRO A 12 20.72 -10.14 -27.63
N ILE A 13 20.41 -10.53 -28.87
CA ILE A 13 19.02 -10.66 -29.37
C ILE A 13 18.28 -11.74 -28.57
N GLY A 14 18.94 -12.87 -28.32
CA GLY A 14 18.39 -13.96 -27.51
C GLY A 14 18.03 -13.53 -26.09
N LYS A 15 18.88 -12.72 -25.45
CA LYS A 15 18.57 -12.12 -24.13
C LYS A 15 17.36 -11.19 -24.18
N THR A 16 17.26 -10.36 -25.23
CA THR A 16 16.13 -9.44 -25.43
C THR A 16 14.81 -10.21 -25.56
N PHE A 17 14.77 -11.22 -26.45
CA PHE A 17 13.57 -12.06 -26.63
C PHE A 17 13.19 -12.79 -25.36
N LEU A 18 14.17 -13.34 -24.64
CA LEU A 18 13.91 -14.02 -23.38
C LEU A 18 13.31 -13.06 -22.34
N GLY A 19 13.89 -11.86 -22.16
CA GLY A 19 13.34 -10.83 -21.28
C GLY A 19 11.89 -10.46 -21.62
N LEU A 20 11.56 -10.32 -22.91
CA LEU A 20 10.21 -10.04 -23.37
C LEU A 20 9.23 -11.18 -23.10
N ILE A 21 9.61 -12.43 -23.41
CA ILE A 21 8.79 -13.61 -23.14
C ILE A 21 8.50 -13.74 -21.64
N PHE A 22 9.52 -13.52 -20.80
CA PHE A 22 9.36 -13.52 -19.35
C PHE A 22 8.42 -12.41 -18.87
N ALA A 23 8.58 -11.19 -19.39
CA ALA A 23 7.68 -10.08 -19.07
C ALA A 23 6.23 -10.39 -19.44
N PHE A 24 6.02 -10.93 -20.63
CA PHE A 24 4.70 -11.25 -21.16
C PHE A 24 4.01 -12.39 -20.40
N LEU A 25 4.71 -13.52 -20.18
CA LEU A 25 4.14 -14.67 -19.48
C LEU A 25 3.73 -14.30 -18.05
N PHE A 26 4.60 -13.63 -17.30
CA PHE A 26 4.28 -13.23 -15.93
C PHE A 26 3.26 -12.10 -15.87
N GLY A 27 3.28 -11.17 -16.83
CA GLY A 27 2.27 -10.12 -16.95
C GLY A 27 0.87 -10.68 -17.18
N ILE A 28 0.70 -11.64 -18.11
CA ILE A 28 -0.58 -12.32 -18.35
C ILE A 28 -0.99 -13.16 -17.14
N SER A 29 -0.04 -13.81 -16.46
CA SER A 29 -0.35 -14.60 -15.27
C SER A 29 -0.86 -13.70 -14.14
N ALA A 30 -0.23 -12.54 -13.94
CA ALA A 30 -0.71 -11.54 -12.99
C ALA A 30 -2.10 -11.04 -13.38
N LEU A 31 -2.32 -10.64 -14.64
CA LEU A 31 -3.63 -10.22 -15.13
C LEU A 31 -4.72 -11.28 -14.95
N SER A 32 -4.40 -12.55 -15.22
CA SER A 32 -5.33 -13.67 -15.03
C SER A 32 -5.68 -13.83 -13.55
N LEU A 33 -4.69 -13.70 -12.67
CA LEU A 33 -4.88 -13.74 -11.23
C LEU A 33 -5.72 -12.55 -10.73
N SER A 34 -5.54 -11.35 -11.31
CA SER A 34 -6.34 -10.17 -10.91
C SER A 34 -7.79 -10.26 -11.32
N ILE A 35 -8.09 -10.93 -12.43
CA ILE A 35 -9.46 -11.20 -12.87
C ILE A 35 -10.09 -12.30 -12.01
N ALA A 36 -9.36 -13.40 -11.77
CA ALA A 36 -9.88 -14.56 -11.05
C ALA A 36 -10.06 -14.33 -9.54
N PHE A 37 -9.27 -13.42 -8.95
CA PHE A 37 -9.24 -13.16 -7.50
C PHE A 37 -9.34 -11.67 -7.18
N ASN A 38 -10.21 -10.95 -7.89
CA ASN A 38 -10.40 -9.51 -7.71
C ASN A 38 -10.81 -9.14 -6.26
N GLU A 39 -11.68 -9.93 -5.64
CA GLU A 39 -12.15 -9.74 -4.27
C GLU A 39 -10.99 -9.84 -3.27
N GLN A 40 -10.10 -10.83 -3.42
CA GLN A 40 -8.95 -11.04 -2.53
C GLN A 40 -7.85 -9.99 -2.71
N LEU A 41 -7.73 -9.38 -3.89
CA LEU A 41 -6.76 -8.31 -4.13
C LEU A 41 -7.28 -6.94 -3.65
N GLY A 42 -8.58 -6.82 -3.42
CA GLY A 42 -9.23 -5.62 -2.91
C GLY A 42 -9.29 -4.48 -3.94
N ILE A 43 -9.73 -3.32 -3.48
CA ILE A 43 -9.84 -2.06 -4.24
C ILE A 43 -8.79 -1.06 -3.74
N ILE A 44 -8.49 -0.01 -4.50
CA ILE A 44 -7.55 1.03 -4.05
C ILE A 44 -8.15 1.78 -2.85
N ASP A 45 -7.33 2.05 -1.83
CA ASP A 45 -7.71 2.89 -0.70
C ASP A 45 -7.79 4.37 -1.12
N THR A 46 -8.92 4.75 -1.74
CA THR A 46 -9.26 6.14 -2.06
C THR A 46 -10.29 6.66 -1.07
N PRO A 47 -10.33 7.97 -0.79
CA PRO A 47 -11.38 8.56 0.05
C PRO A 47 -12.78 8.24 -0.49
N TYR A 48 -13.73 8.04 0.40
CA TYR A 48 -15.15 7.95 0.06
C TYR A 48 -15.68 9.33 -0.30
N ASN A 49 -16.47 9.40 -1.36
CA ASN A 49 -17.16 10.61 -1.75
C ASN A 49 -18.58 10.62 -1.16
N ILE A 50 -19.01 11.76 -0.63
CA ILE A 50 -20.37 11.97 -0.14
C ILE A 50 -21.11 12.81 -1.19
N LYS A 51 -22.05 12.19 -1.89
CA LYS A 51 -22.81 12.86 -2.95
C LYS A 51 -24.19 13.32 -2.50
N GLU A 52 -24.76 12.61 -1.54
CA GLU A 52 -26.15 12.73 -1.16
C GLU A 52 -26.37 12.27 0.27
N THR A 53 -27.45 12.78 0.85
CA THR A 53 -27.88 12.46 2.20
C THR A 53 -29.37 12.23 2.18
N TYR A 54 -29.81 11.23 2.93
CA TYR A 54 -31.21 10.85 3.02
C TYR A 54 -31.69 10.93 4.46
N LYS A 55 -32.95 11.31 4.62
CA LYS A 55 -33.69 11.16 5.87
C LYS A 55 -34.63 9.96 5.80
N PHE A 56 -34.82 9.31 6.93
CA PHE A 56 -35.72 8.17 7.09
C PHE A 56 -36.52 8.30 8.39
N HIS A 57 -37.66 7.61 8.49
CA HIS A 57 -38.59 7.70 9.64
C HIS A 57 -38.42 6.57 10.65
N ASN A 58 -38.59 5.32 10.24
CA ASN A 58 -38.34 4.16 11.07
C ASN A 58 -37.51 3.18 10.26
N TRP A 59 -36.50 2.61 10.89
CA TRP A 59 -35.68 1.60 10.22
C TRP A 59 -35.25 0.54 11.21
N THR A 60 -35.50 -0.71 10.86
CA THR A 60 -35.04 -1.87 11.61
C THR A 60 -34.11 -2.68 10.71
N ILE A 61 -32.88 -2.86 11.17
CA ILE A 61 -31.86 -3.62 10.47
C ILE A 61 -31.64 -4.92 11.24
N ASN A 62 -31.81 -6.06 10.57
CA ASN A 62 -31.68 -7.38 11.18
C ASN A 62 -30.49 -8.13 10.59
N PHE A 63 -29.58 -8.51 11.48
CA PHE A 63 -28.49 -9.47 11.24
C PHE A 63 -28.73 -10.73 12.07
N ASP A 64 -27.87 -11.73 11.96
CA ASP A 64 -28.06 -13.03 12.59
C ASP A 64 -28.02 -12.92 14.13
N TYR A 65 -27.15 -12.08 14.67
CA TYR A 65 -26.92 -11.92 16.11
C TYR A 65 -27.13 -10.48 16.60
N LEU A 66 -27.62 -9.60 15.74
CA LEU A 66 -27.81 -8.18 16.03
C LEU A 66 -29.07 -7.65 15.37
N THR A 67 -29.93 -7.03 16.16
CA THR A 67 -31.06 -6.24 15.67
C THR A 67 -30.84 -4.77 16.03
N ILE A 68 -30.97 -3.87 15.06
CA ILE A 68 -30.80 -2.43 15.25
C ILE A 68 -32.12 -1.74 14.93
N GLU A 69 -32.59 -0.88 15.83
CA GLU A 69 -33.86 -0.17 15.68
C GLU A 69 -33.67 1.34 15.82
N PHE A 70 -34.17 2.08 14.84
CA PHE A 70 -34.18 3.54 14.82
C PHE A 70 -35.63 4.04 14.78
N PRO A 71 -36.33 4.09 15.94
CA PRO A 71 -37.78 4.31 15.97
C PRO A 71 -38.19 5.75 15.63
N LYS A 72 -37.31 6.73 15.86
CA LYS A 72 -37.54 8.15 15.57
C LYS A 72 -36.99 8.59 14.21
N GLY A 73 -36.24 7.72 13.55
CA GLY A 73 -35.59 8.01 12.28
C GLY A 73 -34.31 8.82 12.46
N GLY A 74 -33.77 9.29 11.34
CA GLY A 74 -32.53 10.07 11.32
C GLY A 74 -32.01 10.23 9.91
N TYR A 75 -30.69 10.29 9.78
CA TYR A 75 -30.02 10.48 8.49
C TYR A 75 -29.19 9.27 8.09
N VAL A 76 -29.20 8.97 6.81
CA VAL A 76 -28.35 7.99 6.15
C VAL A 76 -27.50 8.72 5.12
N ILE A 77 -26.18 8.58 5.24
CA ILE A 77 -25.19 9.19 4.36
C ILE A 77 -24.40 8.05 3.70
N PRO A 78 -24.69 7.72 2.42
CA PRO A 78 -23.91 6.75 1.68
C PRO A 78 -22.52 7.29 1.34
N GLY A 79 -21.50 6.49 1.62
CA GLY A 79 -20.14 6.74 1.14
C GLY A 79 -19.90 6.02 -0.17
N TYR A 80 -19.51 6.78 -1.18
CA TYR A 80 -19.29 6.29 -2.54
C TYR A 80 -17.82 5.99 -2.81
N HIS A 81 -17.57 4.84 -3.43
CA HIS A 81 -16.30 4.48 -4.05
C HIS A 81 -16.55 4.13 -5.51
N ASN A 82 -15.93 4.84 -6.44
CA ASN A 82 -16.15 4.67 -7.89
C ASN A 82 -17.64 4.65 -8.28
N ASP A 83 -18.40 5.62 -7.80
CA ASP A 83 -19.85 5.77 -8.05
C ASP A 83 -20.73 4.62 -7.53
N ARG A 84 -20.19 3.75 -6.67
CA ARG A 84 -20.94 2.70 -5.98
C ARG A 84 -20.93 2.93 -4.49
N ILE A 85 -22.04 2.61 -3.82
CA ILE A 85 -22.10 2.64 -2.36
C ILE A 85 -21.16 1.56 -1.83
N ALA A 86 -20.22 1.97 -0.98
CA ALA A 86 -19.21 1.11 -0.37
C ALA A 86 -19.21 1.22 1.17
N SER A 87 -19.85 2.25 1.71
CA SER A 87 -20.06 2.41 3.14
C SER A 87 -21.34 3.18 3.42
N LEU A 88 -21.79 3.10 4.66
CA LEU A 88 -22.97 3.81 5.13
C LEU A 88 -22.69 4.42 6.50
N LEU A 89 -23.00 5.70 6.66
CA LEU A 89 -23.06 6.37 7.95
C LEU A 89 -24.52 6.65 8.29
N ILE A 90 -24.96 6.20 9.45
CA ILE A 90 -26.28 6.47 10.01
C ILE A 90 -26.10 7.35 11.24
N ILE A 91 -26.80 8.48 11.27
CA ILE A 91 -26.85 9.39 12.42
C ILE A 91 -28.30 9.40 12.91
N ALA A 92 -28.57 8.65 13.96
CA ALA A 92 -29.90 8.44 14.51
C ALA A 92 -29.83 7.88 15.93
N GLU A 93 -30.73 8.34 16.81
CA GLU A 93 -30.93 7.69 18.10
C GLU A 93 -31.64 6.34 17.90
N GLY A 94 -31.02 5.28 18.38
CA GLY A 94 -31.54 3.93 18.24
C GLY A 94 -31.06 2.99 19.32
N THR A 95 -31.49 1.73 19.20
CA THR A 95 -31.08 0.64 20.07
C THR A 95 -30.46 -0.49 19.26
N ALA A 96 -29.31 -1.00 19.73
CA ALA A 96 -28.67 -2.20 19.20
C ALA A 96 -28.87 -3.34 20.20
N THR A 97 -29.57 -4.39 19.77
CA THR A 97 -29.91 -5.57 20.58
C THR A 97 -29.09 -6.76 20.13
N PHE A 98 -28.12 -7.17 20.95
CA PHE A 98 -27.21 -8.28 20.70
C PHE A 98 -27.75 -9.58 21.27
N LYS A 99 -27.77 -10.62 20.44
CA LYS A 99 -28.18 -11.98 20.79
C LYS A 99 -26.97 -12.90 20.82
N ALA A 100 -26.96 -13.83 21.78
CA ALA A 100 -25.95 -14.87 21.87
C ALA A 100 -26.57 -16.25 21.67
N THR A 101 -25.74 -17.22 21.29
CA THR A 101 -26.11 -18.64 21.28
C THR A 101 -26.34 -19.16 22.69
N ASP A 102 -27.22 -20.17 22.84
CA ASP A 102 -27.52 -20.73 24.16
C ASP A 102 -26.30 -21.44 24.78
N THR A 103 -25.37 -21.94 23.96
CA THR A 103 -24.09 -22.48 24.42
C THR A 103 -23.22 -21.41 25.04
N PHE A 104 -23.13 -20.22 24.42
CA PHE A 104 -22.36 -19.11 24.96
C PHE A 104 -22.99 -18.54 26.24
N LYS A 105 -24.33 -18.40 26.28
CA LYS A 105 -25.07 -17.92 27.47
C LYS A 105 -24.79 -18.75 28.73
N LYS A 106 -24.56 -20.06 28.59
CA LYS A 106 -24.27 -20.96 29.74
C LYS A 106 -22.90 -20.72 30.37
N VAL A 107 -21.95 -20.19 29.60
CA VAL A 107 -20.54 -20.04 30.00
C VAL A 107 -20.18 -18.57 30.25
N SER A 108 -20.98 -17.65 29.70
CA SER A 108 -20.79 -16.21 29.84
C SER A 108 -21.29 -15.68 31.18
N SER A 109 -20.59 -14.69 31.74
CA SER A 109 -21.05 -13.90 32.88
C SER A 109 -22.02 -12.77 32.49
N TYR A 110 -22.22 -12.53 31.18
CA TYR A 110 -23.08 -11.46 30.67
C TYR A 110 -24.54 -11.90 30.57
N GLN A 111 -25.46 -10.98 30.87
CA GLN A 111 -26.89 -11.18 30.67
C GLN A 111 -27.27 -10.82 29.23
N PHE A 112 -27.87 -11.76 28.51
CA PHE A 112 -28.33 -11.56 27.13
C PHE A 112 -29.87 -11.56 27.04
N PRO A 113 -30.48 -10.77 26.13
CA PRO A 113 -29.83 -9.91 25.14
C PRO A 113 -29.21 -8.66 25.77
N ILE A 114 -28.10 -8.18 25.21
CA ILE A 114 -27.49 -6.91 25.59
C ILE A 114 -28.16 -5.83 24.72
N VAL A 115 -28.68 -4.77 25.34
CA VAL A 115 -29.33 -3.66 24.65
C VAL A 115 -28.50 -2.41 24.88
N LEU A 116 -28.07 -1.77 23.80
CA LEU A 116 -27.24 -0.57 23.82
C LEU A 116 -27.93 0.58 23.12
N GLU A 117 -27.86 1.76 23.72
CA GLU A 117 -28.24 3.00 23.04
C GLU A 117 -27.12 3.42 22.09
N ILE A 118 -27.49 3.74 20.86
CA ILE A 118 -26.57 4.18 19.81
C ILE A 118 -27.03 5.54 19.26
N SER A 119 -26.07 6.39 18.91
CA SER A 119 -26.32 7.69 18.27
C SER A 119 -25.78 7.76 16.84
N GLU A 120 -24.73 6.98 16.55
CA GLU A 120 -24.12 6.89 15.22
C GLU A 120 -23.75 5.44 14.94
N MET A 121 -23.83 5.06 13.67
CA MET A 121 -23.40 3.75 13.17
C MET A 121 -22.71 3.95 11.83
N VAL A 122 -21.55 3.33 11.66
CA VAL A 122 -20.89 3.24 10.35
C VAL A 122 -20.62 1.77 10.01
N LEU A 123 -20.92 1.39 8.76
CA LEU A 123 -20.68 0.04 8.26
C LEU A 123 -20.18 0.07 6.81
N PRO A 124 -19.24 -0.81 6.43
CA PRO A 124 -18.90 -1.05 5.05
C PRO A 124 -19.98 -1.95 4.43
N ILE A 125 -20.40 -1.65 3.21
CA ILE A 125 -21.52 -2.35 2.58
C ILE A 125 -21.37 -2.34 1.06
N HIS A 126 -21.77 -3.42 0.40
CA HIS A 126 -21.89 -3.42 -1.05
C HIS A 126 -23.17 -2.71 -1.50
N HIS A 127 -23.12 -2.10 -2.68
CA HIS A 127 -24.29 -1.44 -3.25
C HIS A 127 -25.54 -2.34 -3.32
N GLU A 128 -25.37 -3.62 -3.64
CA GLU A 128 -26.47 -4.60 -3.70
C GLU A 128 -27.04 -4.90 -2.31
N ASP A 129 -26.20 -4.93 -1.28
CA ASP A 129 -26.61 -5.15 0.10
C ASP A 129 -27.33 -3.95 0.69
N PHE A 130 -27.01 -2.74 0.24
CA PHE A 130 -27.69 -1.52 0.68
C PHE A 130 -29.19 -1.54 0.37
N GLU A 131 -29.57 -1.89 -0.88
CA GLU A 131 -30.98 -1.99 -1.26
C GLU A 131 -31.69 -3.11 -0.47
N ARG A 132 -30.98 -4.22 -0.18
CA ARG A 132 -31.49 -5.28 0.68
C ARG A 132 -31.73 -4.81 2.12
N LEU A 133 -30.79 -4.06 2.71
CA LEU A 133 -30.92 -3.54 4.07
C LEU A 133 -32.00 -2.47 4.19
N LYS A 134 -32.15 -1.63 3.16
CA LYS A 134 -33.18 -0.59 3.11
C LYS A 134 -34.58 -1.20 3.20
N GLY A 135 -34.83 -2.30 2.49
CA GLY A 135 -36.13 -2.98 2.49
C GLY A 135 -37.26 -2.02 2.10
N ASP A 136 -38.32 -1.95 2.91
CA ASP A 136 -39.47 -1.07 2.68
C ASP A 136 -39.27 0.35 3.22
N THR A 137 -38.09 0.67 3.75
CA THR A 137 -37.82 1.98 4.34
C THR A 137 -37.73 3.06 3.26
N ILE A 138 -38.52 4.12 3.42
CA ILE A 138 -38.54 5.25 2.50
C ILE A 138 -37.42 6.22 2.87
N PHE A 139 -36.53 6.49 1.91
CA PHE A 139 -35.45 7.47 2.01
C PHE A 139 -35.81 8.71 1.20
N ILE A 140 -35.81 9.87 1.86
CA ILE A 140 -36.10 11.17 1.25
C ILE A 140 -34.79 11.96 1.23
N GLN A 141 -34.34 12.38 0.05
CA GLN A 141 -33.12 13.17 -0.06
C GLN A 141 -33.31 14.53 0.66
N GLU A 142 -32.36 14.89 1.53
CA GLU A 142 -32.41 16.14 2.30
C GLU A 142 -30.99 16.68 2.50
N GLU A 143 -30.83 18.00 2.43
CA GLU A 143 -29.56 18.64 2.78
C GLU A 143 -29.34 18.55 4.29
N ILE A 144 -28.14 18.11 4.70
CA ILE A 144 -27.83 17.86 6.10
C ILE A 144 -27.07 19.04 6.72
N THR A 145 -27.37 19.35 7.99
CA THR A 145 -26.76 20.47 8.71
C THR A 145 -25.33 20.19 9.21
N TYR A 146 -24.84 18.95 9.12
CA TYR A 146 -23.51 18.60 9.61
C TYR A 146 -22.41 19.11 8.67
N PRO A 147 -21.26 19.58 9.21
CA PRO A 147 -20.11 19.96 8.39
C PRO A 147 -19.61 18.77 7.54
N LEU A 148 -19.29 19.01 6.26
CA LEU A 148 -18.82 17.96 5.35
C LEU A 148 -17.59 17.22 5.90
N ASN A 149 -16.61 17.95 6.45
CA ASN A 149 -15.39 17.36 7.02
C ASN A 149 -15.71 16.36 8.15
N TYR A 150 -16.75 16.61 8.96
CA TYR A 150 -17.17 15.68 10.01
C TYR A 150 -17.76 14.40 9.41
N LEU A 151 -18.58 14.52 8.36
CA LEU A 151 -19.15 13.35 7.68
C LEU A 151 -18.08 12.52 6.98
N GLU A 152 -17.14 13.18 6.30
CA GLU A 152 -15.99 12.54 5.65
C GLU A 152 -15.13 11.78 6.67
N GLU A 153 -14.76 12.41 7.79
CA GLU A 153 -13.99 11.76 8.85
C GLU A 153 -14.72 10.52 9.41
N LYS A 154 -16.02 10.64 9.64
CA LYS A 154 -16.84 9.55 10.18
C LYS A 154 -17.00 8.39 9.21
N ILE A 155 -17.25 8.67 7.93
CA ILE A 155 -17.31 7.66 6.89
C ILE A 155 -15.95 6.99 6.69
N GLU A 156 -14.86 7.76 6.64
CA GLU A 156 -13.49 7.22 6.50
C GLU A 156 -13.10 6.32 7.66
N SER A 157 -13.64 6.56 8.86
CA SER A 157 -13.39 5.72 10.03
C SER A 157 -13.77 4.24 9.82
N VAL A 158 -14.68 3.94 8.89
CA VAL A 158 -15.07 2.57 8.53
C VAL A 158 -13.89 1.74 8.00
N LYS A 159 -12.89 2.38 7.38
CA LYS A 159 -11.71 1.70 6.84
C LYS A 159 -10.84 1.06 7.91
N SER A 160 -11.03 1.43 9.18
CA SER A 160 -10.38 0.78 10.32
C SER A 160 -10.92 -0.64 10.56
N LEU A 161 -12.13 -0.95 10.11
CA LEU A 161 -12.74 -2.28 10.19
C LEU A 161 -12.24 -3.21 9.08
N LEU A 162 -11.72 -2.63 7.99
CA LEU A 162 -11.40 -3.37 6.78
C LEU A 162 -9.95 -3.83 6.75
N TYR A 163 -9.75 -5.04 6.22
CA TYR A 163 -8.45 -5.59 5.91
C TYR A 163 -7.74 -4.75 4.86
N LYS A 164 -6.55 -4.27 5.24
CA LYS A 164 -5.67 -3.50 4.36
C LYS A 164 -4.59 -4.40 3.77
N GLY A 165 -4.54 -4.43 2.44
CA GLY A 165 -3.47 -5.00 1.64
C GLY A 165 -2.52 -3.92 1.14
N ASN A 166 -1.36 -4.34 0.65
CA ASN A 166 -0.48 -3.46 -0.11
C ASN A 166 0.03 -4.22 -1.34
N ILE A 167 -0.13 -3.63 -2.52
CA ILE A 167 0.34 -4.20 -3.78
C ILE A 167 1.26 -3.20 -4.44
N LEU A 168 2.54 -3.56 -4.54
CA LEU A 168 3.61 -2.71 -5.09
C LEU A 168 3.52 -1.25 -4.59
N GLY A 169 3.30 -1.07 -3.29
CA GLY A 169 3.33 0.24 -2.62
C GLY A 169 1.97 0.92 -2.53
N LEU A 170 0.96 0.49 -3.28
CA LEU A 170 -0.38 1.03 -3.17
C LEU A 170 -1.18 0.29 -2.10
N ASN A 171 -1.79 1.06 -1.20
CA ASN A 171 -2.69 0.53 -0.20
C ASN A 171 -3.99 0.10 -0.88
N ARG A 172 -4.45 -1.08 -0.51
CA ARG A 172 -5.71 -1.64 -0.97
C ARG A 172 -6.57 -2.02 0.21
N ILE A 173 -7.87 -1.87 0.05
CA ILE A 173 -8.86 -2.28 1.02
C ILE A 173 -9.62 -3.46 0.44
N ILE A 174 -9.78 -4.51 1.22
CA ILE A 174 -10.62 -5.64 0.82
C ILE A 174 -12.04 -5.35 1.33
N PRO A 175 -13.04 -5.20 0.46
CA PRO A 175 -14.42 -5.00 0.91
C PRO A 175 -14.92 -6.25 1.64
N PRO A 176 -15.84 -6.12 2.60
CA PRO A 176 -16.40 -7.25 3.34
C PRO A 176 -17.08 -8.24 2.37
N SER A 177 -17.16 -9.52 2.74
CA SER A 177 -18.03 -10.46 2.02
C SER A 177 -19.50 -10.05 2.22
N PRO A 178 -20.42 -10.29 1.27
CA PRO A 178 -21.86 -10.03 1.44
C PRO A 178 -22.50 -10.74 2.65
N ARG A 179 -21.79 -11.70 3.25
CA ARG A 179 -22.19 -12.46 4.43
C ARG A 179 -21.47 -12.06 5.72
N SER A 180 -20.45 -11.21 5.64
CA SER A 180 -19.75 -10.71 6.83
C SER A 180 -20.31 -9.36 7.22
N VAL A 181 -20.60 -9.17 8.50
CA VAL A 181 -21.12 -7.90 9.03
C VAL A 181 -20.03 -7.23 9.84
N MET A 182 -19.76 -5.96 9.56
CA MET A 182 -18.79 -5.16 10.32
C MET A 182 -19.41 -3.81 10.62
N ILE A 183 -19.51 -3.46 11.87
CA ILE A 183 -20.17 -2.24 12.29
C ILE A 183 -19.34 -1.57 13.37
N LYS A 184 -19.22 -0.25 13.27
CA LYS A 184 -18.69 0.59 14.32
C LYS A 184 -19.80 1.52 14.80
N PHE A 185 -20.15 1.38 16.07
CA PHE A 185 -21.15 2.20 16.75
C PHE A 185 -20.48 3.29 17.56
N ASN A 186 -21.23 4.38 17.74
CA ASN A 186 -20.99 5.35 18.80
C ASN A 186 -22.17 5.29 19.77
N SER A 187 -21.90 4.92 21.01
CA SER A 187 -22.85 4.93 22.11
C SER A 187 -22.59 6.16 22.99
N PRO A 188 -23.63 6.92 23.38
CA PRO A 188 -23.48 8.03 24.33
C PRO A 188 -22.89 7.61 25.67
N LEU A 189 -23.13 6.36 26.09
CA LEU A 189 -22.71 5.83 27.39
C LEU A 189 -21.41 5.03 27.30
N GLU A 190 -21.29 4.13 26.33
CA GLU A 190 -20.13 3.22 26.23
C GLU A 190 -19.01 3.75 25.30
N GLY A 191 -19.27 4.82 24.56
CA GLY A 191 -18.36 5.35 23.54
C GLY A 191 -18.32 4.49 22.28
N GLU A 192 -17.13 4.33 21.71
CA GLU A 192 -16.94 3.58 20.46
C GLU A 192 -17.01 2.07 20.69
N ILE A 193 -17.79 1.39 19.85
CA ILE A 193 -18.01 -0.06 19.93
C ILE A 193 -17.80 -0.66 18.55
N ASN A 194 -17.00 -1.72 18.45
CA ASN A 194 -16.79 -2.46 17.21
C ASN A 194 -17.49 -3.82 17.28
N TYR A 195 -18.25 -4.14 16.24
CA TYR A 195 -19.05 -5.36 16.13
C TYR A 195 -18.82 -6.09 14.82
N TRP A 196 -18.38 -7.34 14.89
CA TRP A 196 -18.07 -8.16 13.72
C TRP A 196 -18.87 -9.47 13.77
N GLU A 197 -19.53 -9.85 12.68
CA GLU A 197 -20.08 -11.18 12.44
C GLU A 197 -19.34 -11.82 11.26
N ASP A 198 -18.51 -12.82 11.55
CA ASP A 198 -17.80 -13.62 10.56
C ASP A 198 -17.66 -15.09 11.04
N GLU A 199 -16.46 -15.70 11.04
CA GLU A 199 -16.19 -16.99 11.70
C GLU A 199 -16.55 -16.94 13.20
N LYS A 200 -16.34 -15.76 13.78
CA LYS A 200 -16.67 -15.43 15.16
C LYS A 200 -17.51 -14.18 15.19
N ILE A 201 -18.42 -14.12 16.14
CA ILE A 201 -19.07 -12.90 16.54
C ILE A 201 -18.16 -12.24 17.59
N VAL A 202 -17.72 -11.02 17.31
CA VAL A 202 -16.84 -10.23 18.17
C VAL A 202 -17.56 -8.93 18.49
N PHE A 203 -17.62 -8.61 19.77
CA PHE A 203 -18.11 -7.35 20.27
C PHE A 203 -17.05 -6.75 21.18
N ASN A 204 -16.61 -5.53 20.88
CA ASN A 204 -15.54 -4.86 21.61
C ASN A 204 -15.92 -3.41 21.91
N SER A 205 -16.21 -3.13 23.17
CA SER A 205 -16.34 -1.79 23.76
C SER A 205 -15.23 -1.56 24.80
N LYS A 206 -15.19 -0.37 25.40
CA LYS A 206 -14.20 -0.07 26.47
C LYS A 206 -14.34 -0.98 27.69
N GLU A 207 -15.56 -1.42 27.99
CA GLU A 207 -15.88 -2.18 29.21
C GLU A 207 -16.16 -3.66 28.92
N ILE A 208 -16.64 -3.97 27.71
CA ILE A 208 -17.13 -5.29 27.35
C ILE A 208 -16.40 -5.78 26.11
N ASN A 209 -15.68 -6.88 26.24
CA ASN A 209 -15.09 -7.59 25.12
C ASN A 209 -15.49 -9.06 25.19
N TYR A 210 -16.27 -9.52 24.21
CA TYR A 210 -16.59 -10.93 24.09
C TYR A 210 -16.50 -11.41 22.65
N SER A 211 -16.21 -12.70 22.52
CA SER A 211 -16.14 -13.39 21.24
C SER A 211 -16.66 -14.81 21.36
N PHE A 212 -17.47 -15.25 20.40
CA PHE A 212 -17.93 -16.64 20.29
C PHE A 212 -18.01 -17.07 18.82
N ASN A 213 -17.93 -18.38 18.58
CA ASN A 213 -17.95 -18.90 17.22
C ASN A 213 -19.34 -18.74 16.59
N HIS A 214 -19.38 -18.31 15.34
CA HIS A 214 -20.59 -18.29 14.53
C HIS A 214 -21.03 -19.72 14.20
N ALA A 215 -22.33 -19.96 14.08
CA ALA A 215 -22.86 -21.28 13.75
C ALA A 215 -22.39 -21.83 12.38
N ILE A 216 -21.97 -20.95 11.46
CA ILE A 216 -21.49 -21.31 10.12
C ILE A 216 -20.06 -21.86 10.21
N GLY A 217 -19.25 -21.36 11.16
CA GLY A 217 -17.89 -21.86 11.43
C GLY A 217 -16.88 -21.66 10.29
N GLU A 218 -17.25 -20.94 9.23
CA GLU A 218 -16.38 -20.62 8.10
C GLU A 218 -15.91 -19.18 8.20
N LYS A 219 -14.63 -18.95 7.84
CA LYS A 219 -14.09 -17.61 7.71
C LYS A 219 -14.51 -16.98 6.39
N LEU A 220 -15.35 -15.97 6.47
CA LEU A 220 -15.88 -15.20 5.35
C LEU A 220 -15.03 -13.94 5.11
N TYR A 221 -14.23 -13.46 6.10
CA TYR A 221 -13.41 -12.27 5.92
C TYR A 221 -12.08 -12.20 6.73
N PRO A 222 -10.99 -11.68 6.12
CA PRO A 222 -10.79 -11.62 4.68
C PRO A 222 -10.89 -13.05 4.11
N LEU A 223 -11.27 -13.17 2.84
CA LEU A 223 -11.43 -14.46 2.19
C LEU A 223 -10.18 -15.34 2.36
N PRO A 224 -10.34 -16.67 2.46
CA PRO A 224 -9.21 -17.59 2.54
C PRO A 224 -8.17 -17.32 1.44
N TYR A 225 -6.90 -17.53 1.77
CA TYR A 225 -5.76 -17.35 0.86
C TYR A 225 -5.48 -15.91 0.38
N THR A 226 -6.18 -14.90 0.90
CA THR A 226 -5.96 -13.49 0.56
C THR A 226 -4.48 -13.09 0.60
N LEU A 227 -3.76 -13.42 1.69
CA LEU A 227 -2.34 -13.11 1.83
C LEU A 227 -1.50 -13.80 0.74
N GLN A 228 -1.75 -15.09 0.50
CA GLN A 228 -1.01 -15.92 -0.45
C GLN A 228 -1.22 -15.42 -1.88
N ILE A 229 -2.46 -15.09 -2.24
CA ILE A 229 -2.81 -14.53 -3.55
C ILE A 229 -2.14 -13.17 -3.74
N ASN A 230 -2.17 -12.29 -2.74
CA ASN A 230 -1.51 -10.99 -2.80
C ASN A 230 0.02 -11.11 -2.96
N LEU A 231 0.65 -12.04 -2.24
CA LEU A 231 2.08 -12.32 -2.38
C LEU A 231 2.42 -12.88 -3.77
N LEU A 232 1.63 -13.83 -4.27
CA LEU A 232 1.80 -14.40 -5.60
C LEU A 232 1.63 -13.33 -6.69
N TYR A 233 0.61 -12.49 -6.57
CA TYR A 233 0.36 -11.38 -7.51
C TYR A 233 1.54 -10.42 -7.55
N ASN A 234 2.01 -9.95 -6.39
CA ASN A 234 3.19 -9.07 -6.30
C ASN A 234 4.44 -9.73 -6.88
N PHE A 235 4.64 -11.03 -6.64
CA PHE A 235 5.78 -11.77 -7.16
C PHE A 235 5.74 -11.89 -8.69
N LEU A 236 4.57 -12.20 -9.26
CA LEU A 236 4.39 -12.27 -10.71
C LEU A 236 4.64 -10.90 -11.36
N LEU A 237 4.09 -9.83 -10.79
CA LEU A 237 4.36 -8.48 -11.28
C LEU A 237 5.85 -8.12 -11.18
N LEU A 238 6.49 -8.42 -10.05
CA LEU A 238 7.93 -8.21 -9.86
C LEU A 238 8.73 -8.88 -10.99
N LEU A 239 8.46 -10.15 -11.27
CA LEU A 239 9.15 -10.87 -12.34
C LEU A 239 8.85 -10.28 -13.72
N ALA A 240 7.61 -9.85 -13.96
CA ALA A 240 7.23 -9.18 -15.20
C ALA A 240 8.03 -7.88 -15.40
N PHE A 241 8.15 -7.04 -14.37
CA PHE A 241 8.91 -5.79 -14.42
C PHE A 241 10.41 -6.01 -14.56
N LEU A 242 10.98 -7.05 -13.93
CA LEU A 242 12.39 -7.40 -14.13
C LEU A 242 12.67 -7.85 -15.56
N GLY A 243 11.77 -8.65 -16.16
CA GLY A 243 11.82 -9.03 -17.57
C GLY A 243 11.75 -7.82 -18.50
N LEU A 244 10.82 -6.90 -18.22
CA LEU A 244 10.64 -5.67 -18.98
C LEU A 244 11.86 -4.74 -18.89
N ILE A 245 12.41 -4.54 -17.69
CA ILE A 245 13.64 -3.77 -17.51
C ILE A 245 14.77 -4.41 -18.32
N ALA A 246 14.93 -5.73 -18.24
CA ALA A 246 15.97 -6.44 -18.99
C ALA A 246 15.81 -6.23 -20.50
N PHE A 247 14.57 -6.30 -21.01
CA PHE A 247 14.24 -6.02 -22.40
C PHE A 247 14.58 -4.57 -22.79
N LEU A 248 14.04 -3.58 -22.08
CA LEU A 248 14.20 -2.16 -22.40
C LEU A 248 15.67 -1.69 -22.31
N THR A 249 16.49 -2.37 -21.50
CA THR A 249 17.89 -2.01 -21.25
C THR A 249 18.90 -2.95 -21.92
N THR A 250 18.51 -3.73 -22.93
CA THR A 250 19.40 -4.75 -23.52
C THR A 250 20.64 -4.18 -24.22
N ASP A 251 20.57 -2.96 -24.76
CA ASP A 251 21.66 -2.22 -25.40
C ASP A 251 22.59 -1.49 -24.42
N PHE A 252 22.29 -1.51 -23.12
CA PHE A 252 23.21 -1.01 -22.10
C PHE A 252 24.32 -2.04 -21.88
N ASP A 253 25.39 -1.90 -22.65
CA ASP A 253 26.64 -2.60 -22.38
C ASP A 253 27.41 -1.85 -21.30
N TYR A 254 27.63 -2.53 -20.18
CA TYR A 254 28.50 -2.06 -19.12
C TYR A 254 29.70 -3.00 -19.02
N ASP A 255 30.84 -2.52 -19.52
CA ASP A 255 32.14 -3.15 -19.28
C ASP A 255 32.54 -2.90 -17.83
N LYS A 256 32.34 -3.92 -16.99
CA LYS A 256 32.80 -3.89 -15.60
C LYS A 256 34.33 -3.97 -15.60
N LYS A 257 35.00 -2.81 -15.60
CA LYS A 257 36.42 -2.78 -15.21
C LYS A 257 36.51 -3.22 -13.75
N GLN A 258 37.46 -4.10 -13.43
CA GLN A 258 37.76 -4.45 -12.05
C GLN A 258 38.22 -3.18 -11.32
N ILE A 259 37.53 -2.87 -10.23
CA ILE A 259 37.73 -1.67 -9.44
C ILE A 259 38.66 -2.03 -8.28
N ASN A 260 39.91 -1.55 -8.34
CA ASN A 260 40.94 -1.78 -7.31
C ASN A 260 41.12 -0.57 -6.36
N TYR A 261 40.32 0.48 -6.49
CA TYR A 261 40.55 1.75 -5.75
C TYR A 261 39.80 1.85 -4.41
N LEU A 262 39.02 0.84 -4.00
CA LEU A 262 38.28 0.85 -2.73
C LEU A 262 38.94 -0.03 -1.66
N ASP A 263 39.31 0.56 -0.52
CA ASP A 263 39.62 -0.22 0.67
C ASP A 263 38.34 -0.87 1.22
N LYS A 264 38.37 -2.19 1.39
CA LYS A 264 37.20 -2.99 1.78
C LYS A 264 36.70 -2.61 3.17
N ASN A 265 37.60 -2.47 4.13
CA ASN A 265 37.22 -2.23 5.52
C ASN A 265 36.63 -0.84 5.69
N SER A 266 37.31 0.18 5.16
CA SER A 266 36.80 1.55 5.15
C SER A 266 35.43 1.61 4.46
N SER A 267 35.27 1.02 3.27
CA SER A 267 33.99 1.08 2.54
C SER A 267 32.83 0.40 3.28
N LEU A 268 33.10 -0.71 3.99
CA LEU A 268 32.07 -1.38 4.81
C LEU A 268 31.67 -0.56 6.03
N ILE A 269 32.60 0.14 6.68
CA ILE A 269 32.30 1.06 7.79
C ILE A 269 31.40 2.20 7.29
N HIS A 270 31.76 2.84 6.18
CA HIS A 270 30.96 3.90 5.57
C HIS A 270 29.57 3.41 5.17
N LEU A 271 29.47 2.19 4.61
CA LEU A 271 28.19 1.58 4.27
C LEU A 271 27.29 1.44 5.50
N LEU A 272 27.83 0.94 6.62
CA LEU A 272 27.09 0.83 7.87
C LEU A 272 26.66 2.20 8.38
N VAL A 273 27.58 3.17 8.43
CA VAL A 273 27.31 4.54 8.91
C VAL A 273 26.22 5.21 8.08
N PHE A 274 26.31 5.19 6.74
CA PHE A 274 25.30 5.82 5.89
C PHE A 274 23.95 5.11 5.95
N THR A 275 23.94 3.78 6.10
CA THR A 275 22.69 3.02 6.25
C THR A 275 22.00 3.40 7.56
N VAL A 276 22.72 3.36 8.68
CA VAL A 276 22.20 3.73 10.00
C VAL A 276 21.76 5.20 10.03
N TYR A 277 22.57 6.11 9.48
CA TYR A 277 22.23 7.53 9.37
C TYR A 277 20.94 7.74 8.58
N SER A 278 20.80 7.09 7.41
CA SER A 278 19.62 7.24 6.56
C SER A 278 18.35 6.73 7.25
N LEU A 279 18.43 5.58 7.94
CA LEU A 279 17.33 5.05 8.74
C LEU A 279 16.97 5.99 9.90
N GLY A 280 17.96 6.57 10.57
CA GLY A 280 17.77 7.57 11.63
C GLY A 280 17.08 8.85 11.15
N VAL A 281 17.51 9.41 10.01
CA VAL A 281 16.86 10.59 9.40
C VAL A 281 15.41 10.28 9.05
N LYS A 282 15.13 9.08 8.50
CA LYS A 282 13.76 8.66 8.16
C LYS A 282 12.87 8.50 9.39
N TRP A 283 13.42 7.92 10.46
CA TRP A 283 12.73 7.80 11.74
C TRP A 283 12.44 9.16 12.38
N LEU A 284 13.43 10.07 12.41
CA LEU A 284 13.24 11.45 12.90
C LEU A 284 12.21 12.22 12.09
N SER A 285 12.26 12.09 10.75
CA SER A 285 11.30 12.70 9.84
C SER A 285 9.87 12.30 10.15
N PHE A 286 9.65 11.01 10.44
CA PHE A 286 8.34 10.51 10.81
C PHE A 286 7.92 10.97 12.21
N TYR A 287 8.78 10.81 13.21
CA TYR A 287 8.45 11.10 14.61
C TYR A 287 8.18 12.59 14.87
N TYR A 288 8.93 13.48 14.22
CA TYR A 288 8.82 14.94 14.38
C TYR A 288 8.08 15.64 13.23
N HIS A 289 7.50 14.88 12.30
CA HIS A 289 6.85 15.43 11.09
C HIS A 289 7.71 16.49 10.36
N LEU A 290 9.01 16.20 10.19
CA LEU A 290 9.96 17.17 9.63
C LEU A 290 9.55 17.59 8.22
N GLU A 291 9.58 18.90 7.96
CA GLU A 291 9.38 19.43 6.62
C GLU A 291 10.35 18.83 5.61
N ILE A 292 9.90 18.65 4.36
CA ILE A 292 10.69 18.05 3.27
C ILE A 292 12.00 18.82 3.05
N ALA A 293 12.00 20.15 3.21
CA ALA A 293 13.20 20.97 3.10
C ALA A 293 14.25 20.61 4.16
N ILE A 294 13.84 20.40 5.41
CA ILE A 294 14.72 20.00 6.51
C ILE A 294 15.31 18.61 6.24
N GLN A 295 14.48 17.67 5.74
CA GLN A 295 14.96 16.36 5.33
C GLN A 295 16.05 16.46 4.25
N GLY A 296 15.87 17.37 3.28
CA GLY A 296 16.87 17.65 2.24
C GLY A 296 18.21 18.11 2.82
N ILE A 297 18.19 19.00 3.80
CA ILE A 297 19.41 19.46 4.51
C ILE A 297 20.08 18.29 5.24
N LEU A 298 19.31 17.44 5.92
CA LEU A 298 19.85 16.27 6.61
C LEU A 298 20.51 15.28 5.64
N TYR A 299 19.92 15.05 4.46
CA TYR A 299 20.56 14.19 3.43
C TYR A 299 21.72 14.87 2.69
N LEU A 300 21.86 16.18 2.74
CA LEU A 300 22.99 16.88 2.14
C LEU A 300 24.30 16.58 2.88
N ILE A 301 24.26 16.46 4.20
CA ILE A 301 25.43 16.16 5.06
C ILE A 301 26.18 14.89 4.60
N PRO A 302 25.54 13.71 4.51
CA PRO A 302 26.22 12.50 4.05
C PRO A 302 26.67 12.58 2.59
N VAL A 303 25.95 13.31 1.72
CA VAL A 303 26.34 13.49 0.32
C VAL A 303 27.59 14.37 0.19
N LEU A 304 27.72 15.43 0.98
CA LEU A 304 28.93 16.26 1.02
C LEU A 304 30.13 15.47 1.53
N TYR A 305 29.94 14.70 2.60
CA TYR A 305 30.97 13.79 3.10
C TYR A 305 31.38 12.76 2.03
N LEU A 306 30.42 12.16 1.36
CA LEU A 306 30.67 11.20 0.29
C LEU A 306 31.44 11.84 -0.86
N SER A 307 31.07 13.06 -1.25
CA SER A 307 31.74 13.81 -2.30
C SER A 307 33.21 14.08 -1.94
N TYR A 308 33.48 14.48 -0.69
CA TYR A 308 34.84 14.64 -0.17
C TYR A 308 35.64 13.33 -0.24
N TRP A 309 35.05 12.24 0.23
CA TRP A 309 35.69 10.91 0.19
C TRP A 309 35.97 10.43 -1.23
N VAL A 310 35.01 10.61 -2.16
CA VAL A 310 35.15 10.26 -3.59
C VAL A 310 36.31 11.02 -4.25
N ILE A 311 36.46 12.31 -3.93
CA ILE A 311 37.57 13.13 -4.44
C ILE A 311 38.92 12.59 -3.94
N ILE A 312 39.03 12.27 -2.65
CA ILE A 312 40.26 11.73 -2.06
C ILE A 312 40.61 10.36 -2.64
N ALA A 313 39.62 9.47 -2.73
CA ALA A 313 39.78 8.12 -3.25
C ALA A 313 39.89 8.08 -4.79
N LYS A 314 39.76 9.23 -5.47
CA LYS A 314 39.81 9.38 -6.94
C LYS A 314 38.85 8.44 -7.67
N VAL A 315 37.68 8.20 -7.09
CA VAL A 315 36.66 7.35 -7.70
C VAL A 315 35.97 8.12 -8.82
N PRO A 316 35.88 7.58 -10.05
CA PRO A 316 35.20 8.30 -11.12
C PRO A 316 33.68 8.37 -10.84
N LEU A 317 33.10 9.54 -11.04
CA LEU A 317 31.66 9.79 -10.84
C LEU A 317 30.75 8.87 -11.68
N THR A 318 31.27 8.35 -12.80
CA THR A 318 30.56 7.37 -13.64
C THR A 318 30.26 6.07 -12.91
N ASP A 319 31.06 5.68 -11.92
CA ASP A 319 30.85 4.46 -11.15
C ASP A 319 29.73 4.61 -10.10
N PHE A 320 29.43 5.87 -9.71
CA PHE A 320 28.23 6.26 -8.97
C PHE A 320 26.99 6.47 -9.86
N GLY A 321 27.11 6.20 -11.17
CA GLY A 321 26.04 6.38 -12.14
C GLY A 321 25.71 7.86 -12.44
N ILE A 322 26.60 8.78 -12.10
CA ILE A 322 26.50 10.19 -12.49
C ILE A 322 27.10 10.31 -13.89
N THR A 323 26.26 10.18 -14.92
CA THR A 323 26.69 10.21 -16.32
C THR A 323 25.63 10.83 -17.22
N SER A 324 26.09 11.55 -18.26
CA SER A 324 25.23 12.06 -19.32
C SER A 324 24.93 11.03 -20.41
N LYS A 325 25.60 9.87 -20.38
CA LYS A 325 25.39 8.82 -21.38
C LYS A 325 23.95 8.29 -21.29
N LYS A 326 23.29 8.25 -22.45
CA LYS A 326 21.95 7.69 -22.63
C LYS A 326 20.87 8.31 -21.72
N ILE A 327 20.99 9.58 -21.29
CA ILE A 327 20.00 10.26 -20.41
C ILE A 327 18.56 10.07 -20.90
N ILE A 328 18.30 10.31 -22.20
CA ILE A 328 16.94 10.18 -22.78
C ILE A 328 16.35 8.80 -22.49
N LYS A 329 17.15 7.75 -22.69
CA LYS A 329 16.73 6.38 -22.41
C LYS A 329 16.61 6.10 -20.92
N SER A 330 17.51 6.67 -20.11
CA SER A 330 17.45 6.61 -18.65
C SER A 330 16.19 7.25 -18.06
N ILE A 331 15.57 8.20 -18.78
CA ILE A 331 14.26 8.81 -18.45
C ILE A 331 13.10 8.01 -19.04
N PHE A 332 13.23 7.51 -20.28
CA PHE A 332 12.18 6.75 -20.95
C PHE A 332 11.85 5.42 -20.26
N VAL A 333 12.86 4.65 -19.88
CA VAL A 333 12.68 3.35 -19.20
C VAL A 333 11.81 3.45 -17.94
N PRO A 334 12.10 4.34 -16.96
CA PRO A 334 11.27 4.46 -15.76
C PRO A 334 9.88 5.01 -16.04
N ILE A 335 9.67 5.84 -17.07
CA ILE A 335 8.32 6.27 -17.50
C ILE A 335 7.48 5.07 -17.93
N VAL A 336 8.02 4.20 -18.79
CA VAL A 336 7.30 2.99 -19.25
C VAL A 336 6.98 2.06 -18.07
N ILE A 337 7.95 1.85 -17.18
CA ILE A 337 7.77 1.04 -15.97
C ILE A 337 6.69 1.66 -15.07
N PHE A 338 6.72 2.97 -14.86
CA PHE A 338 5.73 3.68 -14.05
C PHE A 338 4.32 3.53 -14.62
N TYR A 339 4.10 3.75 -15.92
CA TYR A 339 2.77 3.60 -16.52
C TYR A 339 2.24 2.17 -16.42
N LEU A 340 3.10 1.17 -16.61
CA LEU A 340 2.70 -0.23 -16.46
C LEU A 340 2.46 -0.62 -15.00
N LEU A 341 3.27 -0.11 -14.06
CA LEU A 341 3.02 -0.24 -12.63
C LEU A 341 1.66 0.36 -12.28
N PHE A 342 1.40 1.57 -12.74
CA PHE A 342 0.13 2.25 -12.58
C PHE A 342 -1.01 1.38 -13.11
N ILE A 343 -1.05 1.03 -14.40
CA ILE A 343 -2.12 0.19 -14.98
C ILE A 343 -2.30 -1.14 -14.24
N SER A 344 -1.21 -1.80 -13.83
CA SER A 344 -1.26 -3.09 -13.13
C SER A 344 -1.78 -3.01 -11.69
N THR A 345 -1.73 -1.83 -11.09
CA THR A 345 -2.14 -1.60 -9.70
C THR A 345 -3.46 -0.84 -9.61
N THR A 346 -3.81 -0.07 -10.65
CA THR A 346 -5.04 0.71 -10.79
C THR A 346 -5.91 0.17 -11.92
N PHE A 347 -6.58 -0.96 -11.68
CA PHE A 347 -7.69 -1.40 -12.55
C PHE A 347 -8.94 -0.51 -12.44
N GLN A 348 -8.88 0.58 -11.66
CA GLN A 348 -9.98 1.50 -11.40
C GLN A 348 -9.49 2.95 -11.54
N LEU A 349 -10.38 3.79 -12.09
CA LEU A 349 -10.15 5.16 -12.52
C LEU A 349 -9.55 6.04 -11.40
N ILE A 350 -8.72 6.98 -11.82
CA ILE A 350 -8.03 7.96 -10.97
C ILE A 350 -9.09 8.87 -10.30
N PRO A 351 -9.04 9.10 -8.98
CA PRO A 351 -9.85 10.12 -8.33
C PRO A 351 -9.53 11.53 -8.89
N GLU A 352 -10.55 12.36 -9.04
CA GLU A 352 -10.37 13.76 -9.41
C GLU A 352 -9.70 14.54 -8.27
N ASN A 353 -8.45 14.93 -8.51
CA ASN A 353 -7.72 16.08 -7.96
C ASN A 353 -7.87 16.40 -6.46
N SER A 354 -6.86 16.02 -5.66
CA SER A 354 -6.35 16.84 -4.57
C SER A 354 -4.97 17.40 -4.94
N TYR A 355 -4.82 18.72 -4.89
CA TYR A 355 -3.53 19.39 -5.11
C TYR A 355 -2.96 19.76 -3.75
N THR A 356 -2.02 18.96 -3.24
CA THR A 356 -1.21 19.40 -2.10
C THR A 356 -0.09 20.33 -2.59
N THR A 357 0.03 21.50 -1.98
CA THR A 357 1.02 22.54 -2.30
C THR A 357 2.41 22.20 -1.77
N THR A 358 2.94 21.01 -2.10
CA THR A 358 4.33 20.70 -1.79
C THR A 358 5.26 21.22 -2.88
N SER A 359 6.37 21.86 -2.49
CA SER A 359 7.37 22.34 -3.45
C SER A 359 8.00 21.14 -4.17
N LEU A 360 7.67 20.98 -5.46
CA LEU A 360 8.25 19.96 -6.34
C LEU A 360 9.78 19.94 -6.28
N PHE A 361 10.39 21.12 -6.10
CA PHE A 361 11.84 21.26 -5.97
C PHE A 361 12.39 20.56 -4.73
N SER A 362 11.73 20.72 -3.57
CA SER A 362 12.13 20.07 -2.32
C SER A 362 12.02 18.55 -2.42
N ILE A 363 10.95 18.04 -3.04
CA ILE A 363 10.77 16.61 -3.30
C ILE A 363 11.91 16.07 -4.19
N LEU A 364 12.16 16.74 -5.32
CA LEU A 364 13.20 16.35 -6.26
C LEU A 364 14.58 16.32 -5.60
N LEU A 365 14.90 17.35 -4.81
CA LEU A 365 16.18 17.45 -4.10
C LEU A 365 16.38 16.29 -3.11
N VAL A 366 15.37 16.00 -2.28
CA VAL A 366 15.44 14.89 -1.32
C VAL A 366 15.62 13.55 -2.04
N ILE A 367 14.84 13.29 -3.10
CA ILE A 367 14.95 12.04 -3.86
C ILE A 367 16.34 11.91 -4.48
N LEU A 368 16.87 12.98 -5.08
CA LEU A 368 18.19 12.99 -5.70
C LEU A 368 19.28 12.64 -4.68
N LEU A 369 19.28 13.31 -3.51
CA LEU A 369 20.27 13.06 -2.46
C LEU A 369 20.18 11.62 -1.93
N GLN A 370 18.97 11.11 -1.73
CA GLN A 370 18.76 9.71 -1.35
C GLN A 370 19.30 8.74 -2.42
N GLN A 371 19.09 9.02 -3.71
CA GLN A 371 19.61 8.14 -4.76
C GLN A 371 21.14 8.13 -4.80
N ILE A 372 21.80 9.26 -4.53
CA ILE A 372 23.27 9.31 -4.45
C ILE A 372 23.78 8.37 -3.36
N ILE A 373 23.13 8.36 -2.20
CA ILE A 373 23.49 7.48 -1.08
C ILE A 373 23.15 6.02 -1.40
N PHE A 374 21.90 5.71 -1.72
CA PHE A 374 21.45 4.32 -1.86
C PHE A 374 21.92 3.64 -3.14
N ARG A 375 21.92 4.34 -4.28
CA ARG A 375 22.29 3.78 -5.59
C ARG A 375 23.74 4.06 -5.93
N GLY A 376 24.13 5.32 -5.74
CA GLY A 376 25.50 5.74 -6.00
C GLY A 376 26.48 4.99 -5.11
N PHE A 377 26.24 4.94 -3.79
CA PHE A 377 27.20 4.40 -2.85
C PHE A 377 26.86 3.00 -2.31
N ILE A 378 25.72 2.83 -1.65
CA ILE A 378 25.40 1.57 -0.94
C ILE A 378 25.34 0.41 -1.93
N GLN A 379 24.54 0.55 -3.00
CA GLN A 379 24.42 -0.48 -4.03
C GLN A 379 25.76 -0.79 -4.71
N PHE A 380 26.49 0.25 -5.11
CA PHE A 380 27.80 0.11 -5.75
C PHE A 380 28.80 -0.66 -4.88
N THR A 381 28.87 -0.30 -3.59
CA THR A 381 29.75 -0.93 -2.61
C THR A 381 29.40 -2.41 -2.45
N LEU A 382 28.11 -2.73 -2.29
CA LEU A 382 27.66 -4.13 -2.14
C LEU A 382 27.87 -4.95 -3.40
N GLU A 383 27.64 -4.40 -4.58
CA GLU A 383 27.87 -5.09 -5.86
C GLU A 383 29.35 -5.32 -6.16
N THR A 384 30.23 -4.49 -5.59
CA THR A 384 31.68 -4.61 -5.67
C THR A 384 32.17 -5.76 -4.79
N PHE A 385 31.72 -5.83 -3.53
CA PHE A 385 32.24 -6.82 -2.57
C PHE A 385 31.48 -8.16 -2.54
N LEU A 386 30.16 -8.15 -2.75
CA LEU A 386 29.32 -9.34 -2.66
C LEU A 386 28.89 -9.87 -4.04
N GLY A 387 29.18 -9.10 -5.10
CA GLY A 387 28.74 -9.39 -6.46
C GLY A 387 27.34 -8.85 -6.77
N LYS A 388 26.96 -8.98 -8.05
CA LYS A 388 25.77 -8.32 -8.61
C LYS A 388 24.48 -8.67 -7.86
N TRP A 389 24.12 -9.95 -7.81
CA TRP A 389 22.81 -10.36 -7.30
C TRP A 389 22.68 -10.15 -5.78
N PRO A 390 23.67 -10.54 -4.95
CA PRO A 390 23.61 -10.22 -3.52
C PRO A 390 23.54 -8.72 -3.25
N GLY A 391 24.30 -7.90 -4.00
CA GLY A 391 24.26 -6.44 -3.84
C GLY A 391 22.91 -5.81 -4.15
N ILE A 392 22.25 -6.27 -5.23
CA ILE A 392 20.89 -5.84 -5.58
C ILE A 392 19.89 -6.26 -4.48
N ILE A 393 19.92 -7.51 -4.04
CA ILE A 393 18.96 -8.04 -3.05
C ILE A 393 19.11 -7.31 -1.71
N ILE A 394 20.34 -7.19 -1.20
CA ILE A 394 20.62 -6.56 0.11
C ILE A 394 20.24 -5.07 0.08
N THR A 395 20.59 -4.35 -0.99
CA THR A 395 20.20 -2.94 -1.14
C THR A 395 18.68 -2.80 -1.15
N SER A 396 17.99 -3.72 -1.85
CA SER A 396 16.54 -3.69 -1.95
C SER A 396 15.88 -3.91 -0.59
N SER A 397 16.43 -4.83 0.22
CA SER A 397 16.01 -5.09 1.60
C SER A 397 16.25 -3.92 2.55
N ILE A 398 17.41 -3.26 2.46
CA ILE A 398 17.70 -2.05 3.25
C ILE A 398 16.67 -0.95 2.96
N LEU A 399 16.36 -0.74 1.68
CA LEU A 399 15.37 0.25 1.27
C LEU A 399 13.93 -0.13 1.66
N ALA A 400 13.57 -1.42 1.58
CA ALA A 400 12.28 -1.88 2.06
C ALA A 400 12.12 -1.58 3.57
N ALA A 401 13.15 -1.88 4.35
CA ALA A 401 13.20 -1.54 5.77
C ALA A 401 13.12 -0.02 6.01
N PHE A 402 13.82 0.77 5.20
CA PHE A 402 13.76 2.24 5.25
C PHE A 402 12.33 2.77 5.05
N TYR A 403 11.58 2.24 4.08
CA TYR A 403 10.20 2.66 3.86
C TYR A 403 9.21 2.13 4.90
N LEU A 404 9.51 1.01 5.57
CA LEU A 404 8.64 0.41 6.59
C LEU A 404 8.64 1.14 7.93
N ILE A 405 9.64 1.99 8.21
CA ILE A 405 9.69 2.78 9.46
C ILE A 405 8.41 3.61 9.66
N THR A 406 7.74 4.02 8.57
CA THR A 406 6.54 4.87 8.57
C THR A 406 5.23 4.06 8.74
N PRO A 407 4.94 3.00 7.94
CA PRO A 407 3.67 2.28 7.99
C PRO A 407 3.57 1.17 9.05
N LEU A 408 4.65 0.78 9.73
CA LEU A 408 4.63 -0.28 10.75
C LEU A 408 3.67 0.02 11.93
N GLN A 409 3.27 1.28 12.14
CA GLN A 409 2.31 1.65 13.18
C GLN A 409 0.83 1.47 12.77
N ASN A 410 0.52 1.43 11.47
CA ASN A 410 -0.87 1.53 10.98
C ASN A 410 -1.37 0.34 10.15
N ASN A 411 -0.49 -0.58 9.73
CA ASN A 411 -0.87 -1.72 8.88
C ASN A 411 -0.83 -3.06 9.63
N HIS A 412 -1.97 -3.77 9.61
CA HIS A 412 -2.15 -5.08 10.22
C HIS A 412 -1.37 -6.21 9.52
N ASN A 413 -0.85 -5.99 8.30
CA ASN A 413 -0.12 -6.99 7.52
C ASN A 413 1.30 -6.52 7.14
N THR A 414 2.20 -6.62 8.11
CA THR A 414 3.60 -6.21 8.00
C THR A 414 4.37 -7.00 6.95
N VAL A 415 4.07 -8.29 6.77
CA VAL A 415 4.73 -9.17 5.79
C VAL A 415 4.41 -8.75 4.36
N LEU A 416 3.13 -8.56 4.03
CA LEU A 416 2.73 -8.12 2.69
C LEU A 416 3.27 -6.72 2.37
N THR A 417 3.18 -5.81 3.35
CA THR A 417 3.72 -4.46 3.21
C THR A 417 5.22 -4.48 2.95
N PHE A 418 5.98 -5.31 3.69
CA PHE A 418 7.42 -5.50 3.46
C PHE A 418 7.68 -6.03 2.04
N PHE A 419 6.96 -7.07 1.63
CA PHE A 419 7.19 -7.70 0.33
C PHE A 419 6.91 -6.73 -0.83
N SER A 420 5.88 -5.90 -0.71
CA SER A 420 5.55 -4.89 -1.71
C SER A 420 6.62 -3.80 -1.82
N TYR A 421 7.07 -3.23 -0.69
CA TYR A 421 8.19 -2.28 -0.73
C TYR A 421 9.49 -2.90 -1.22
N TRP A 422 9.75 -4.15 -0.83
CA TRP A 422 10.90 -4.91 -1.33
C TRP A 422 10.83 -5.11 -2.83
N SER A 423 9.65 -5.44 -3.38
CA SER A 423 9.44 -5.63 -4.82
C SER A 423 9.68 -4.34 -5.60
N ILE A 424 9.10 -3.20 -5.19
CA ILE A 424 9.36 -1.90 -5.83
C ILE A 424 10.85 -1.55 -5.74
N SER A 425 11.44 -1.73 -4.55
CA SER A 425 12.84 -1.44 -4.32
C SER A 425 13.73 -2.27 -5.23
N LEU A 426 13.39 -3.53 -5.48
CA LEU A 426 14.11 -4.42 -6.38
C LEU A 426 13.97 -3.98 -7.84
N ILE A 427 12.77 -3.56 -8.28
CA ILE A 427 12.55 -2.95 -9.60
C ILE A 427 13.46 -1.73 -9.79
N ILE A 428 13.48 -0.81 -8.81
CA ILE A 428 14.32 0.40 -8.87
C ILE A 428 15.82 0.02 -8.87
N THR A 429 16.25 -0.84 -7.95
CA THR A 429 17.66 -1.28 -7.80
C THR A 429 18.15 -1.99 -9.06
N TYR A 430 17.33 -2.85 -9.64
CA TYR A 430 17.64 -3.56 -10.89
C TYR A 430 17.68 -2.60 -12.08
N SER A 431 16.75 -1.65 -12.16
CA SER A 431 16.76 -0.62 -13.21
C SER A 431 18.07 0.19 -13.19
N TYR A 432 18.52 0.63 -12.00
CA TYR A 432 19.79 1.31 -11.84
C TYR A 432 20.99 0.41 -12.17
N HIS A 433 20.99 -0.86 -11.75
CA HIS A 433 22.07 -1.80 -12.12
C HIS A 433 22.22 -1.92 -13.64
N ARG A 434 21.09 -1.91 -14.37
CA ARG A 434 21.06 -2.05 -15.82
C ARG A 434 21.44 -0.77 -16.54
N THR A 435 21.00 0.40 -16.07
CA THR A 435 21.27 1.67 -16.76
C THR A 435 22.57 2.34 -16.30
N ARG A 436 23.05 2.04 -15.09
CA ARG A 436 24.14 2.74 -14.39
C ARG A 436 23.98 4.26 -14.46
N ASN A 437 22.74 4.71 -14.33
CA ASN A 437 22.40 6.12 -14.41
C ASN A 437 21.43 6.46 -13.29
N ILE A 438 21.82 7.42 -12.44
CA ILE A 438 21.04 7.83 -11.27
C ILE A 438 19.72 8.53 -11.64
N ILE A 439 19.62 9.05 -12.86
CA ILE A 439 18.40 9.64 -13.39
C ILE A 439 17.29 8.59 -13.49
N THR A 440 17.61 7.32 -13.80
CA THR A 440 16.61 6.25 -13.89
C THR A 440 15.83 6.03 -12.60
N PRO A 441 16.46 5.72 -11.45
CA PRO A 441 15.74 5.59 -10.20
C PRO A 441 15.14 6.91 -9.71
N LEU A 442 15.79 8.05 -9.96
CA LEU A 442 15.25 9.39 -9.62
C LEU A 442 13.90 9.63 -10.31
N THR A 443 13.82 9.44 -11.62
CA THR A 443 12.58 9.63 -12.40
C THR A 443 11.49 8.67 -11.94
N LEU A 444 11.82 7.38 -11.71
CA LEU A 444 10.84 6.40 -11.27
C LEU A 444 10.25 6.76 -9.90
N ILE A 445 11.10 7.10 -8.92
CA ILE A 445 10.65 7.46 -7.58
C ILE A 445 9.90 8.79 -7.58
N LEU A 446 10.31 9.76 -8.41
CA LEU A 446 9.57 11.01 -8.55
C LEU A 446 8.15 10.75 -9.06
N LEU A 447 8.00 9.99 -10.14
CA LEU A 447 6.68 9.65 -10.69
C LEU A 447 5.81 8.90 -9.68
N LEU A 448 6.38 7.93 -8.95
CA LEU A 448 5.67 7.20 -7.89
C LEU A 448 5.21 8.12 -6.76
N ASN A 449 6.05 9.07 -6.32
CA ASN A 449 5.65 10.02 -5.27
C ASN A 449 4.57 10.99 -5.75
N LEU A 450 4.71 11.55 -6.95
CA LEU A 450 3.71 12.45 -7.54
C LEU A 450 2.37 11.74 -7.69
N PHE A 451 2.40 10.48 -8.09
CA PHE A 451 1.19 9.68 -8.21
C PHE A 451 0.49 9.48 -6.86
N VAL A 452 1.23 9.07 -5.82
CA VAL A 452 0.68 8.87 -4.48
C VAL A 452 0.14 10.19 -3.90
N SER A 453 0.82 11.31 -4.10
CA SER A 453 0.39 12.63 -3.61
C SER A 453 -0.82 13.23 -4.36
N HIS A 454 -1.25 12.61 -5.46
CA HIS A 454 -2.47 12.98 -6.18
C HIS A 454 -3.65 12.05 -5.86
N LEU A 455 -3.40 10.92 -5.20
CA LEU A 455 -4.45 10.03 -4.69
C LEU A 455 -4.98 10.46 -3.32
N TYR A 456 -4.18 11.21 -2.56
CA TYR A 456 -4.46 11.73 -1.22
C TYR A 456 -4.19 13.23 -1.22
#